data_AF-A0AAE0NZY1-F1
#
_entry.id   AF-A0AAE0NZY1-F1
#
_cell.length_a   1.000
_cell.length_b   1.000
_cell.length_c   1.000
_cell.angle_alpha   90.00
_cell.angle_beta   90.00
_cell.angle_gamma   90.00
#
_symmetry.space_group_name_H-M   'P 1'
#
loop_
_entity.id
_entity.type
_entity.pdbx_description
1 polymer ?
#
loop_
_entity_poly.entity_id
_entity_poly.type
_entity_poly.pdbx_seq_one_letter_code
_entity_poly.pdbx_strand_id
1 'polypeptide(L)'
;MGWIYPDTVANNLPGQECNVDIISGVRGRLQGVIRPITHGTTVTWKITLSSDDGKLFEDGECGSVVMDRDNTVVFGHIIDIAEGVVAPLRDVFQQIRVFYGW
;
A
#
# COMPACT_ATOMS: atom_id res chain seq x y z
N MET A 1 -24.69 -6.21 8.55
CA MET A 1 -24.01 -4.95 8.94
C MET A 1 -23.01 -4.63 7.85
N GLY A 2 -23.23 -3.54 7.10
CA GLY A 2 -22.27 -3.11 6.07
C GLY A 2 -21.11 -2.38 6.74
N TRP A 3 -19.88 -2.71 6.35
CA TRP A 3 -18.71 -1.93 6.71
C TRP A 3 -18.82 -0.59 5.99
N ILE A 4 -19.17 0.47 6.71
CA ILE A 4 -19.06 1.83 6.21
C ILE A 4 -17.58 2.17 6.29
N TYR A 5 -16.86 1.96 5.19
CA TYR A 5 -15.61 2.69 5.00
C TYR A 5 -16.00 4.17 4.97
N PRO A 6 -15.47 5.02 5.86
CA PRO A 6 -15.73 6.44 5.76
C PRO A 6 -15.24 6.90 4.39
N ASP A 7 -16.14 7.41 3.55
CA ASP A 7 -15.82 7.96 2.23
C ASP A 7 -14.75 9.07 2.31
N THR A 8 -14.52 9.61 3.50
CA THR A 8 -13.46 10.58 3.83
C THR A 8 -12.06 9.99 3.88
N VAL A 9 -11.90 8.68 4.06
CA VAL A 9 -10.58 8.01 4.10
C VAL A 9 -10.27 7.36 2.75
N ALA A 10 -11.29 6.83 2.06
CA ALA A 10 -11.16 6.16 0.77
C ALA A 10 -11.00 7.13 -0.43
N ASN A 11 -11.29 8.42 -0.26
CA ASN A 11 -11.07 9.46 -1.27
C ASN A 11 -9.79 10.29 -1.04
N ASN A 12 -9.08 10.05 0.06
CA ASN A 12 -7.76 10.62 0.34
C ASN A 12 -6.64 9.64 -0.01
N LEU A 13 -6.85 8.81 -1.03
CA LEU A 13 -5.72 8.18 -1.71
C LEU A 13 -4.89 9.33 -2.27
N PRO A 14 -3.61 9.48 -1.87
CA PRO A 14 -2.91 10.69 -2.22
C PRO A 14 -2.67 10.63 -3.74
N GLY A 15 -3.37 11.49 -4.48
CA GLY A 15 -2.96 11.93 -5.82
C GLY A 15 -1.67 12.77 -5.77
N GLN A 16 -0.92 12.65 -4.67
CA GLN A 16 0.21 13.42 -4.25
C GLN A 16 1.19 12.48 -3.52
N GLU A 17 2.37 12.99 -3.24
CA GLU A 17 3.40 12.29 -2.48
C GLU A 17 3.02 12.22 -0.99
N CYS A 18 3.28 11.09 -0.32
CA CYS A 18 2.91 10.87 1.08
C CYS A 18 3.98 10.08 1.84
N ASN A 19 4.21 10.43 3.11
CA ASN A 19 5.09 9.71 4.02
C ASN A 19 4.39 8.47 4.57
N VAL A 20 5.10 7.34 4.56
CA VAL A 20 4.48 6.05 4.90
C VAL A 20 5.30 5.25 5.89
N ASP A 21 4.58 4.44 6.64
CA ASP A 21 5.14 3.29 7.34
C ASP A 21 4.75 2.02 6.60
N ILE A 22 5.69 1.09 6.53
CA ILE A 22 5.49 -0.23 5.93
C ILE A 22 5.64 -1.26 7.03
N ILE A 23 4.64 -2.10 7.21
CA ILE A 23 4.67 -3.21 8.15
C ILE A 23 5.02 -4.47 7.35
N SER A 24 6.31 -4.80 7.39
CA SER A 24 6.90 -5.97 6.74
C SER A 24 6.97 -7.15 7.72
N GLY A 25 6.60 -8.33 7.23
CA GLY A 25 6.79 -9.59 7.96
C GLY A 25 8.25 -10.04 8.04
N VAL A 26 9.14 -9.44 7.24
CA VAL A 26 10.56 -9.83 7.14
C VAL A 26 11.44 -8.91 7.99
N ARG A 27 11.33 -7.59 7.76
CA ARG A 27 12.20 -6.58 8.39
C ARG A 27 11.50 -5.76 9.49
N GLY A 28 10.23 -6.06 9.79
CA GLY A 28 9.45 -5.30 10.75
C GLY A 28 8.96 -3.97 10.18
N ARG A 29 9.19 -2.86 10.86
CA ARG A 29 8.71 -1.54 10.42
C ARG A 29 9.76 -0.85 9.55
N LEU A 30 9.37 -0.51 8.33
CA LEU A 30 10.15 0.32 7.42
C LEU A 30 9.47 1.66 7.20
N GLN A 31 10.24 2.63 6.73
CA GLN A 31 9.79 4.00 6.48
C GLN A 31 10.12 4.40 5.05
N GLY A 32 9.23 5.17 4.44
CA GLY A 32 9.46 5.64 3.09
C GLY A 32 8.47 6.71 2.67
N VAL A 33 8.47 6.96 1.37
CA VAL A 33 7.57 7.88 0.69
C VAL A 33 6.95 7.15 -0.50
N ILE A 34 5.65 7.32 -0.70
CA ILE A 34 4.95 6.84 -1.88
C ILE A 34 4.66 7.97 -2.85
N ARG A 35 4.66 7.64 -4.14
CA ARG A 35 4.26 8.52 -5.23
C ARG A 35 3.31 7.81 -6.17
N PRO A 36 2.21 8.44 -6.61
CA PRO A 36 1.28 7.81 -7.54
C PRO A 36 1.96 7.55 -8.88
N ILE A 37 1.77 6.34 -9.40
CA ILE A 37 2.16 5.95 -10.75
C ILE A 37 0.92 5.40 -11.47
N THR A 38 0.70 5.87 -12.69
CA THR A 38 -0.45 5.48 -13.49
C THR A 38 -0.05 4.37 -14.46
N HIS A 39 -0.64 3.18 -14.30
CA HIS A 39 -0.52 2.08 -15.25
C HIS A 39 -1.86 1.87 -15.95
N GLY A 40 -2.03 2.51 -17.11
CA GLY A 40 -3.30 2.47 -17.85
C GLY A 40 -4.43 3.13 -17.06
N THR A 41 -5.46 2.36 -16.72
CA THR A 41 -6.61 2.85 -15.91
C THR A 41 -6.43 2.63 -14.41
N THR A 42 -5.37 1.94 -13.98
CA THR A 42 -5.13 1.61 -12.57
C THR A 42 -4.11 2.56 -11.96
N VAL A 43 -4.48 3.17 -10.83
CA VAL A 43 -3.56 3.97 -10.02
C VAL A 43 -2.89 3.04 -9.02
N THR A 44 -1.56 2.99 -9.07
CA THR A 44 -0.72 2.30 -8.09
C THR A 44 0.26 3.32 -7.50
N TRP A 45 1.11 2.92 -6.56
CA TRP A 45 2.16 3.80 -6.08
C TRP A 45 3.54 3.15 -6.18
N LYS A 46 4.54 3.96 -6.51
CA LYS A 46 5.94 3.59 -6.33
C LYS A 46 6.40 4.06 -4.96
N ILE A 47 7.18 3.23 -4.28
CA ILE A 47 7.73 3.53 -2.98
C ILE A 47 9.22 3.81 -3.06
N THR A 48 9.70 4.70 -2.20
CA THR A 48 11.12 4.95 -1.98
C THR A 48 11.35 4.84 -0.48
N LEU A 49 12.17 3.88 -0.07
CA LEU A 49 12.51 3.73 1.35
C LEU A 49 13.42 4.87 1.82
N SER A 50 13.33 5.18 3.10
CA SER A 50 14.21 6.16 3.76
C SER A 50 15.58 5.58 4.12
N SER A 51 15.74 4.24 4.09
CA SER A 51 17.04 3.58 4.30
C SER A 51 17.85 3.55 3.00
N ASP A 52 19.13 3.91 3.11
CA ASP A 52 20.05 4.12 1.97
C ASP A 52 20.92 2.88 1.68
N ASP A 53 20.39 1.68 1.91
CA ASP A 53 21.11 0.42 1.69
C ASP A 53 21.12 -0.03 0.22
N GLY A 54 20.53 0.78 -0.67
CA GLY A 54 20.42 0.48 -2.10
C GLY A 54 19.45 -0.64 -2.43
N LYS A 55 18.77 -1.24 -1.43
CA LYS A 55 17.77 -2.27 -1.61
C LYS A 55 16.39 -1.76 -1.24
N LEU A 56 15.47 -1.76 -2.21
CA LEU A 56 14.07 -1.42 -1.97
C LEU A 56 13.41 -2.42 -1.03
N PHE A 57 13.39 -3.70 -1.38
CA PHE A 57 12.79 -4.75 -0.55
C PHE A 57 13.63 -6.03 -0.56
N GLU A 58 13.50 -6.82 0.50
CA GLU A 58 14.03 -8.18 0.58
C GLU A 58 12.99 -9.20 0.10
N ASP A 59 13.46 -10.38 -0.28
CA ASP A 59 12.58 -11.49 -0.68
C ASP A 59 11.60 -11.84 0.45
N GLY A 60 10.32 -11.93 0.11
CA GLY A 60 9.24 -12.22 1.06
C GLY A 60 8.51 -10.99 1.60
N GLU A 61 8.88 -9.77 1.21
CA GLU A 61 8.18 -8.55 1.63
C GLU A 61 6.94 -8.22 0.79
N CYS A 62 6.62 -9.05 -0.21
CA CYS A 62 5.34 -8.97 -0.93
C CYS A 62 4.16 -9.20 0.04
N GLY A 63 3.11 -8.41 -0.08
CA GLY A 63 1.98 -8.40 0.84
C GLY A 63 2.17 -7.55 2.09
N SER A 64 3.35 -6.95 2.31
CA SER A 64 3.56 -6.00 3.40
C SER A 64 2.57 -4.84 3.31
N VAL A 65 2.05 -4.42 4.46
CA VAL A 65 0.99 -3.40 4.54
C VAL A 65 1.62 -2.02 4.54
N VAL A 66 1.06 -1.11 3.73
CA VAL A 66 1.50 0.28 3.65
C VAL A 66 0.45 1.19 4.29
N MET A 67 0.92 2.03 5.21
CA MET A 67 0.12 2.89 6.05
C MET A 67 0.59 4.34 5.95
N ASP A 68 -0.35 5.27 5.92
CA ASP A 68 -0.08 6.70 5.98
C ASP A 68 0.37 7.03 7.40
N ARG A 69 1.57 7.58 7.52
CA ARG A 69 2.17 7.87 8.83
C ARG A 69 1.42 8.95 9.58
N ASP A 70 0.91 9.95 8.85
CA ASP A 70 0.32 11.15 9.46
C ASP A 70 -1.12 10.88 9.90
N ASN A 71 -1.85 10.03 9.14
CA ASN A 71 -3.25 9.73 9.40
C ASN A 71 -3.51 8.35 10.02
N THR A 72 -2.48 7.50 10.14
CA THR A 72 -2.58 6.11 10.65
C THR A 72 -3.61 5.28 9.87
N VAL A 73 -3.66 5.48 8.55
CA VAL A 73 -4.62 4.82 7.65
C VAL A 73 -3.90 3.81 6.78
N VAL A 74 -4.38 2.58 6.76
CA VAL A 74 -3.91 1.55 5.82
C VAL A 74 -4.55 1.80 4.46
N PHE A 75 -3.74 1.92 3.41
CA PHE A 75 -4.23 2.21 2.05
C PHE A 75 -3.82 1.17 1.01
N GLY A 76 -2.76 0.41 1.25
CA GLY A 76 -2.22 -0.48 0.22
C GLY A 76 -1.37 -1.62 0.75
N HIS A 77 -0.94 -2.48 -0.16
CA HIS A 77 0.06 -3.51 0.11
C HIS A 77 1.07 -3.62 -1.04
N ILE A 78 2.27 -4.11 -0.74
CA ILE A 78 3.31 -4.31 -1.74
C ILE A 78 2.94 -5.47 -2.66
N ILE A 79 2.96 -5.24 -3.97
CA ILE A 79 2.71 -6.26 -5.01
C ILE A 79 3.95 -6.60 -5.82
N ASP A 80 4.95 -5.71 -5.85
CA ASP A 80 6.21 -5.92 -6.56
C ASP A 80 7.36 -5.38 -5.70
N ILE A 81 8.21 -6.28 -5.22
CA ILE A 81 9.37 -5.95 -4.37
C ILE A 81 10.57 -5.43 -5.16
N ALA A 82 10.67 -5.78 -6.45
CA ALA A 82 11.79 -5.36 -7.29
C ALA A 82 11.61 -3.90 -7.70
N GLU A 83 10.39 -3.53 -8.09
CA GLU A 83 10.05 -2.17 -8.52
C GLU A 83 9.49 -1.29 -7.39
N GLY A 84 9.20 -1.89 -6.24
CA GLY A 84 8.62 -1.20 -5.09
C GLY A 84 7.21 -0.67 -5.39
N VAL A 85 6.35 -1.53 -5.95
CA VAL A 85 4.99 -1.16 -6.34
C VAL A 85 3.99 -1.56 -5.26
N VAL A 86 3.09 -0.62 -4.96
CA VAL A 86 2.02 -0.76 -3.98
C VAL A 86 0.67 -0.70 -4.70
N ALA A 87 -0.19 -1.66 -4.41
CA ALA A 87 -1.56 -1.67 -4.89
C ALA A 87 -2.53 -1.12 -3.83
N PRO A 88 -3.54 -0.32 -4.23
CA PRO A 88 -4.64 0.08 -3.35
C PRO A 88 -5.42 -1.12 -2.83
N LEU A 89 -5.60 -1.19 -1.52
CA LEU A 89 -6.41 -2.23 -0.89
C LEU A 89 -7.90 -2.10 -1.24
N ARG A 90 -8.39 -0.88 -1.48
CA ARG A 90 -9.77 -0.63 -1.92
C ARG A 90 -10.09 -1.45 -3.18
N ASP A 91 -9.23 -1.39 -4.18
CA ASP A 91 -9.46 -2.06 -5.46
C ASP A 91 -9.42 -3.58 -5.27
N VAL A 92 -8.53 -4.06 -4.42
CA VAL A 92 -8.39 -5.48 -4.08
C VAL A 92 -9.62 -6.01 -3.35
N PHE A 93 -10.10 -5.32 -2.31
CA PHE A 93 -11.30 -5.73 -1.57
C PHE A 93 -12.59 -5.63 -2.41
N GLN A 94 -12.66 -4.67 -3.34
CA GLN A 94 -13.78 -4.59 -4.27
C GLN A 94 -13.78 -5.72 -5.31
N GLN A 95 -12.60 -6.18 -5.72
CA GLN A 95 -12.43 -7.29 -6.65
C GLN A 95 -12.65 -8.66 -5.98
N ILE A 96 -12.14 -8.85 -4.76
CA ILE A 96 -12.29 -10.08 -3.99
C ILE A 96 -13.65 -10.05 -3.26
N ARG A 97 -14.74 -10.18 -4.02
CA ARG A 97 -16.06 -10.57 -3.46
C ARG A 97 -16.16 -12.09 -3.36
N VAL A 98 -15.19 -12.71 -2.70
CA VAL A 98 -15.21 -14.16 -2.49
C VAL A 98 -15.92 -14.41 -1.17
N PHE A 99 -17.10 -15.03 -1.23
CA PHE A 99 -17.75 -15.58 -0.05
C PHE A 99 -16.89 -16.73 0.47
N TYR A 100 -16.27 -16.55 1.64
CA TYR A 100 -15.72 -17.65 2.40
C TYR A 100 -16.84 -18.24 3.27
N GLY A 101 -17.36 -19.38 2.85
CA GLY A 101 -18.43 -20.07 3.55
C GLY A 101 -19.36 -20.77 2.58
N TRP A 102 -19.47 -22.07 2.74
CA TRP A 102 -20.45 -22.94 2.08
C TRP A 102 -21.76 -22.84 2.84
#